data_AF-A0A0P9SBG9-F1
#
_entry.id   AF-A0A0P9SBG9-F1
#
_cell.length_a   1.000
_cell.length_b   1.000
_cell.length_c   1.000
_cell.angle_alpha   90.00
_cell.angle_beta   90.00
_cell.angle_gamma   90.00
#
_symmetry.space_group_name_H-M   'P 1'
#
loop_
_entity.id
_entity.type
_entity.pdbx_description
1 polymer ?
#
loop_
_entity_poly.entity_id
_entity_poly.type
_entity_poly.pdbx_seq_one_letter_code
_entity_poly.pdbx_strand_id
1 'polypeptide(L)'
;MHPRVLEVTERLIARSRDTRQRYLQLIRGAASDGPMRGKLQCANFAHGVAACGPEDKQSLRLMNAANVAIVSSYNEMLSAHQPYEHFPAQIK
;
A
#
# COMPACT_ATOMS: atom_id res chain seq x y z
N MET A 1 7.74 5.79 -27.47
CA MET A 1 7.25 4.52 -26.86
C MET A 1 6.96 3.53 -28.00
N HIS A 2 7.24 2.24 -27.85
CA HIS A 2 7.00 1.25 -28.91
C HIS A 2 5.49 1.16 -29.26
N PRO A 3 5.08 1.09 -30.55
CA PRO A 3 3.67 1.16 -30.94
C PRO A 3 2.76 0.14 -30.24
N ARG A 4 3.22 -1.11 -30.09
CA ARG A 4 2.48 -2.16 -29.36
C ARG A 4 2.27 -1.84 -27.89
N VAL A 5 3.21 -1.15 -27.25
CA VAL A 5 3.08 -0.77 -25.84
C VAL A 5 2.01 0.31 -25.68
N LEU A 6 1.95 1.27 -26.62
CA LEU A 6 0.89 2.28 -26.65
C LEU A 6 -0.49 1.63 -26.82
N GLU A 7 -0.65 0.74 -27.79
CA GLU A 7 -1.91 0.04 -28.04
C GLU A 7 -2.40 -0.74 -26.82
N VAL A 8 -1.51 -1.51 -26.18
CA VAL A 8 -1.84 -2.26 -24.97
C VAL A 8 -2.20 -1.32 -23.82
N THR A 9 -1.45 -0.22 -23.65
CA THR A 9 -1.70 0.77 -22.61
C THR A 9 -3.09 1.40 -22.77
N GLU A 10 -3.44 1.84 -23.97
CA GLU A 10 -4.75 2.45 -24.26
C GLU A 10 -5.89 1.46 -24.00
N ARG A 11 -5.73 0.22 -24.45
CA ARG A 11 -6.72 -0.84 -24.19
C ARG A 11 -6.91 -1.11 -22.70
N LEU A 12 -5.84 -1.08 -21.91
CA LEU A 12 -5.91 -1.25 -20.47
C LEU A 12 -6.60 -0.06 -19.79
N ILE A 13 -6.30 1.17 -20.24
CA ILE A 13 -6.95 2.39 -19.73
C ILE A 13 -8.46 2.31 -19.99
N ALA A 14 -8.87 2.03 -21.23
CA ALA A 14 -10.28 1.93 -21.60
C ALA A 14 -11.00 0.84 -20.80
N ARG A 15 -10.43 -0.37 -20.72
CA ARG A 15 -11.02 -1.50 -19.98
C ARG A 15 -11.13 -1.24 -18.47
N SER A 16 -10.19 -0.49 -17.90
CA SER A 16 -10.09 -0.31 -16.45
C SER A 16 -10.74 0.98 -15.95
N ARG A 17 -11.41 1.75 -16.82
CA ARG A 17 -11.90 3.10 -16.50
C ARG A 17 -12.79 3.12 -15.25
N ASP A 18 -13.82 2.27 -15.23
CA ASP A 18 -14.81 2.27 -14.14
C ASP A 18 -14.23 1.74 -12.83
N THR A 19 -13.42 0.67 -12.88
CA THR A 19 -12.78 0.10 -11.69
C THR A 19 -11.73 1.04 -11.13
N ARG A 20 -10.95 1.71 -11.99
CA ARG A 20 -9.99 2.74 -11.58
C ARG A 20 -10.69 3.94 -10.96
N GLN A 21 -11.79 4.41 -11.54
CA GLN A 21 -12.57 5.51 -10.97
C GLN A 21 -13.10 5.16 -9.58
N ARG A 22 -13.68 3.96 -9.41
CA ARG A 22 -14.16 3.48 -8.11
C ARG A 22 -13.03 3.40 -7.08
N TYR A 23 -11.88 2.86 -7.46
CA TYR A 23 -10.70 2.81 -6.60
C TYR A 23 -10.26 4.21 -6.16
N LEU A 24 -10.16 5.16 -7.09
CA LEU A 24 -9.77 6.53 -6.77
C LEU A 24 -10.78 7.23 -5.85
N GLN A 25 -12.08 6.96 -5.99
CA GLN A 25 -13.10 7.46 -5.06
C GLN A 25 -12.91 6.90 -3.65
N LEU A 26 -12.66 5.59 -3.53
CA LEU A 26 -12.36 4.95 -2.25
C LEU A 26 -11.13 5.55 -1.56
N ILE A 27 -10.03 5.73 -2.31
CA ILE A 27 -8.79 6.32 -1.78
C ILE A 27 -9.02 7.76 -1.32
N ARG A 28 -9.76 8.57 -2.08
CA ARG A 28 -10.09 9.95 -1.68
C ARG A 28 -10.96 10.01 -0.42
N GLY A 29 -11.93 9.10 -0.30
CA GLY A 29 -12.75 8.96 0.90
C GLY A 29 -11.90 8.62 2.12
N ALA A 30 -11.06 7.58 2.02
CA ALA A 30 -10.16 7.17 3.09
C ALA A 30 -9.16 8.27 3.50
N ALA A 31 -8.66 9.05 2.54
CA ALA A 31 -7.78 10.19 2.83
C ALA A 31 -8.51 11.30 3.61
N SER A 32 -9.80 11.50 3.36
CA SER A 32 -10.63 12.50 4.06
C SER A 32 -10.99 12.04 5.49
N ASP A 33 -11.27 10.75 5.66
CA ASP A 33 -11.59 10.15 6.98
C ASP A 33 -10.38 10.08 7.92
N GLY A 34 -9.18 10.06 7.35
CA GLY A 34 -7.92 9.95 8.09
C GLY A 34 -7.68 8.57 8.73
N PRO A 35 -6.56 8.40 9.45
CA PRO A 35 -6.22 7.13 10.08
C PRO A 35 -7.26 6.71 11.14
N MET A 36 -7.95 5.60 10.92
CA MET A 36 -8.97 5.06 11.84
C MET A 36 -8.40 4.45 13.14
N ARG A 37 -7.16 4.76 13.52
CA ARG A 37 -6.46 4.13 14.66
C ARG A 37 -7.10 4.45 16.01
N GLY A 38 -7.73 5.63 16.14
CA GLY A 38 -8.48 5.99 17.34
C GLY A 38 -9.68 5.09 17.64
N LYS A 39 -10.12 4.26 16.68
CA LYS A 39 -11.18 3.27 16.86
C LYS A 39 -10.67 1.87 17.23
N LEU A 40 -9.35 1.65 17.24
CA LEU A 40 -8.77 0.36 17.61
C LEU A 40 -8.79 0.19 19.13
N GLN A 41 -9.16 -1.02 19.58
CA GLN A 41 -9.02 -1.40 20.99
C GLN A 41 -7.54 -1.31 21.40
N CYS A 42 -7.28 -0.85 22.63
CA CYS A 42 -5.91 -0.58 23.11
C CYS A 42 -4.96 -1.77 22.94
N ALA A 43 -5.45 -3.00 23.15
CA ALA A 43 -4.67 -4.22 22.94
C ALA A 43 -4.23 -4.39 21.48
N ASN A 44 -5.15 -4.22 20.52
CA ASN A 44 -4.85 -4.36 19.09
C ASN A 44 -3.85 -3.30 18.62
N PHE A 45 -4.00 -2.06 19.10
CA PHE A 45 -3.05 -1.00 18.78
C PHE A 45 -1.67 -1.28 19.38
N ALA A 46 -1.60 -1.68 20.65
CA ALA A 46 -0.34 -2.00 21.33
C ALA A 46 0.43 -3.11 20.62
N HIS A 47 -0.25 -4.19 20.21
CA HIS A 47 0.37 -5.26 19.44
C HIS A 47 0.89 -4.78 18.08
N GLY A 48 0.09 -4.01 17.34
CA GLY A 48 0.46 -3.51 16.01
C GLY A 48 1.68 -2.59 15.99
N VAL A 49 2.02 -1.95 17.11
CA VAL A 49 3.18 -1.05 17.21
C VAL A 49 4.34 -1.60 18.04
N ALA A 50 4.20 -2.81 18.61
CA ALA A 50 5.18 -3.37 19.55
C ALA A 50 6.58 -3.51 18.93
N ALA A 51 6.63 -4.03 17.70
CA ALA A 51 7.86 -4.29 16.95
C ALA A 51 8.44 -3.04 16.26
N CYS A 52 7.76 -1.90 16.30
CA CYS A 52 8.23 -0.67 15.67
C CYS A 52 9.42 -0.05 16.43
N GLY A 53 10.33 0.58 15.68
CA GLY A 53 11.43 1.37 16.25
C GLY A 53 10.93 2.62 17.00
N PRO A 54 11.82 3.32 17.74
CA PRO A 54 11.43 4.50 18.52
C PRO A 54 10.81 5.63 17.68
N GLU A 55 11.38 5.91 16.51
CA GLU A 55 10.89 6.96 15.58
C GLU A 55 9.53 6.58 14.97
N ASP A 56 9.38 5.32 14.55
CA ASP A 56 8.10 4.79 14.06
C ASP A 56 7.03 4.86 15.15
N LYS A 57 7.34 4.49 16.40
CA LYS A 57 6.41 4.59 17.52
C LYS A 57 5.96 6.03 17.76
N GLN A 58 6.85 7.01 17.62
CA GLN A 58 6.51 8.42 17.75
C GLN A 58 5.57 8.87 16.62
N SER A 59 5.90 8.52 15.37
CA SER A 59 5.06 8.81 14.20
C SER A 59 3.69 8.11 14.29
N LEU A 60 3.64 6.91 14.86
CA LEU A 60 2.42 6.13 15.00
C LEU A 60 1.49 6.65 16.11
N ARG A 61 2.04 7.36 17.11
CA ARG A 61 1.28 8.09 18.14
C ARG A 61 0.64 9.36 17.58
N LEU A 62 1.24 9.98 16.57
CA LEU A 62 0.67 11.12 15.88
C LEU A 62 -0.49 10.63 14.99
N MET A 63 -1.72 11.06 15.28
CA MET A 63 -2.94 10.57 14.62
C MET A 63 -3.10 11.02 13.16
N ASN A 64 -2.11 11.74 12.60
CA ASN A 64 -2.16 12.31 11.25
C ASN A 64 -1.26 11.59 10.22
N ALA A 65 -0.53 10.54 10.63
CA ALA A 65 0.32 9.78 9.71
C ALA A 65 -0.46 8.66 9.01
N ALA A 66 -0.48 8.66 7.67
CA ALA A 66 -0.98 7.54 6.87
C ALA A 66 0.08 6.45 6.77
N ASN A 67 -0.33 5.19 6.93
CA ASN A 67 0.54 4.04 6.68
C ASN A 67 0.02 3.29 5.44
N VAL A 68 0.91 2.93 4.53
CA VAL A 68 0.61 2.09 3.36
C VAL A 68 1.35 0.77 3.54
N ALA A 69 0.60 -0.33 3.53
CA ALA A 69 1.19 -1.67 3.58
C ALA A 69 1.74 -2.05 2.20
N ILE A 70 2.97 -2.53 2.17
CA ILE A 70 3.57 -3.16 0.99
C ILE A 70 3.43 -4.67 1.19
N VAL A 71 2.59 -5.31 0.37
CA VAL A 71 2.42 -6.77 0.37
C VAL A 71 3.23 -7.33 -0.79
N SER A 72 4.22 -8.16 -0.49
CA SER A 72 5.07 -8.82 -1.47
C SER A 72 4.74 -10.31 -1.55
N SER A 73 4.80 -10.87 -2.75
CA SER A 73 4.77 -12.32 -2.98
C SER A 73 6.16 -12.95 -2.89
N TYR A 74 7.19 -12.20 -2.49
CA TYR A 74 8.54 -12.73 -2.30
C TYR A 74 8.54 -13.95 -1.38
N ASN A 75 9.25 -14.99 -1.79
CA ASN A 75 9.42 -16.22 -1.04
C ASN A 75 10.79 -16.81 -1.37
N GLU A 76 11.63 -16.95 -0.35
CA GLU A 76 13.01 -17.49 -0.43
C GLU A 76 13.05 -18.92 -1.02
N MET A 77 12.01 -19.73 -0.80
CA MET A 77 11.98 -21.14 -1.22
C MET A 77 11.61 -21.33 -2.70
N LEU A 78 11.14 -20.30 -3.40
CA LEU A 78 10.69 -20.39 -4.79
C LEU A 78 11.48 -19.40 -5.67
N SER A 79 12.38 -19.93 -6.51
CA SER A 79 13.25 -19.11 -7.38
C SER A 79 12.50 -18.12 -8.28
N ALA A 80 11.29 -18.48 -8.72
CA ALA A 80 10.43 -17.61 -9.54
C ALA A 80 10.04 -16.30 -8.82
N HIS A 81 10.14 -16.25 -7.50
CA HIS A 81 9.78 -15.08 -6.70
C HIS A 81 10.98 -14.19 -6.37
N GLN A 82 12.21 -14.63 -6.68
CA GLN A 82 13.44 -13.85 -6.42
C GLN A 82 13.39 -12.43 -6.99
N PRO A 83 12.80 -12.15 -8.18
CA PRO A 83 12.68 -10.79 -8.68
C PRO A 83 11.95 -9.82 -7.74
N TYR A 84 11.10 -10.33 -6.84
CA TYR A 84 10.32 -9.51 -5.90
C TYR A 84 11.06 -9.11 -4.63
N GLU A 85 12.23 -9.68 -4.36
CA GLU A 85 13.03 -9.47 -3.14
C GLU A 85 13.30 -7.99 -2.87
N HIS A 86 13.68 -7.25 -3.91
CA HIS A 86 14.20 -5.90 -3.79
C HIS A 86 13.12 -4.81 -3.89
N PHE A 87 11.94 -5.14 -4.41
CA PHE A 87 10.89 -4.15 -4.64
C PHE A 87 10.36 -3.48 -3.36
N PRO A 88 10.17 -4.18 -2.22
CA PRO A 88 9.72 -3.51 -1.00
C PRO A 88 10.65 -2.36 -0.57
N ALA A 89 11.96 -2.52 -0.71
CA ALA A 89 12.93 -1.49 -0.38
C ALA A 89 12.95 -0.32 -1.38
N GLN A 90 12.58 -0.56 -2.64
CA GLN A 90 12.47 0.48 -3.67
C GLN A 90 11.14 1.25 -3.62
N ILE A 91 10.09 0.62 -3.08
CA ILE A 91 8.74 1.20 -2.98
C ILE A 91 8.56 2.02 -1.69
N LYS A 92 9.23 1.63 -0.59
CA LYS A 92 9.20 2.33 0.69
C LYS A 92 9.90 3.70 0.59
#